data_AF-A0A956YF88-F1
#
_entry.id   AF-A0A956YF88-F1
#
_cell.length_a   1.000
_cell.length_b   1.000
_cell.length_c   1.000
_cell.angle_alpha   90.00
_cell.angle_beta   90.00
_cell.angle_gamma   90.00
#
_symmetry.space_group_name_H-M   'P 1'
#
loop_
_entity.id
_entity.type
_entity.pdbx_description
1 polymer ?
#
loop_
_entity_poly.entity_id
_entity_poly.type
_entity_poly.pdbx_seq_one_letter_code
_entity_poly.pdbx_strand_id
1 'polypeptide(L)'
;MKKLSVELLGKLLLALLLVSFVVACGGEEPAPTAVPEVAEQPTETAVPPTETPVPTETPVPTDTPTPTEIPTETPTNTPTSTNTPTPEPTETPTEVPTETPEPTNTPVPATAVPATNDSGDDGGSSDDSGDADADGDEGDSDAVEMITVYYISNPNDILGVFPELPFDAAGLKANMNNIYYSLQTMRGSIDGAKAGDQASCDTYVGAYNNILYSGVFYKDVPGDWVDIDAVYFISFIFSLDRTRPAYLSCVNSGAVDDFNYGLAVQTIDQTVSFMTPALNQANSR
;
A
#
# COMPACT_ATOMS: atom_id res chain seq x y z
N MET A 1 26.46 -45.62 23.20
CA MET A 1 25.50 -45.07 22.22
C MET A 1 26.25 -44.86 20.91
N LYS A 2 26.11 -45.77 19.94
CA LYS A 2 26.93 -45.82 18.72
C LYS A 2 26.37 -44.85 17.68
N LYS A 3 27.25 -44.02 17.09
CA LYS A 3 26.96 -43.12 15.97
C LYS A 3 26.29 -43.92 14.85
N LEU A 4 25.00 -43.65 14.62
CA LEU A 4 24.31 -44.06 13.40
C LEU A 4 24.94 -43.26 12.26
N SER A 5 25.65 -43.91 11.36
CA SER A 5 26.33 -43.23 10.25
C SER A 5 25.29 -42.62 9.31
N VAL A 6 25.57 -41.41 8.83
CA VAL A 6 24.73 -40.66 7.88
C VAL A 6 24.39 -41.48 6.62
N GLU A 7 25.27 -42.41 6.24
CA GLU A 7 25.02 -43.37 5.16
C GLU A 7 23.90 -44.39 5.46
N LEU A 8 23.72 -44.78 6.72
CA LEU A 8 22.66 -45.70 7.12
C LEU A 8 21.30 -44.99 7.14
N LEU A 9 21.28 -43.71 7.51
CA LEU A 9 20.07 -42.88 7.48
C LEU A 9 19.64 -42.55 6.04
N GLY A 10 20.60 -42.28 5.15
CA GLY A 10 20.34 -42.05 3.72
C GLY A 10 19.83 -43.30 2.99
N LYS A 11 20.36 -44.49 3.32
CA LYS A 11 19.84 -45.77 2.78
C LYS A 11 18.46 -46.11 3.33
N LEU A 12 18.15 -45.73 4.58
CA LEU A 12 16.81 -45.94 5.16
C LEU A 12 15.75 -45.05 4.49
N LEU A 13 16.08 -43.79 4.20
CA LEU A 13 15.19 -42.84 3.51
C LEU A 13 14.98 -43.20 2.03
N LEU A 14 16.02 -43.66 1.33
CA LEU A 14 15.90 -44.13 -0.06
C LEU A 14 15.10 -45.44 -0.16
N ALA A 15 15.21 -46.33 0.83
CA ALA A 15 14.39 -47.54 0.91
C ALA A 15 12.92 -47.24 1.25
N LEU A 16 12.65 -46.19 2.03
CA LEU A 16 11.27 -45.78 2.37
C LEU A 16 10.54 -45.12 1.19
N LEU A 17 11.29 -44.44 0.31
CA LEU A 17 10.75 -43.83 -0.93
C LEU A 17 10.45 -44.84 -2.04
N LEU A 18 11.12 -46.00 -2.05
CA LEU A 18 10.92 -47.05 -3.06
C LEU A 18 9.82 -48.09 -2.70
N VAL A 19 9.28 -48.05 -1.47
CA VAL A 19 8.22 -48.97 -1.01
C VAL A 19 6.81 -48.41 -1.22
N SER A 20 6.65 -47.19 -1.72
CA SER A 20 5.33 -46.57 -1.98
C SER A 20 4.73 -46.88 -3.37
N PHE A 21 5.40 -47.64 -4.23
CA PHE A 21 4.89 -48.07 -5.54
C PHE A 21 4.69 -49.59 -5.59
N VAL A 22 3.73 -50.11 -4.81
CA VAL A 22 3.29 -51.50 -4.92
C VAL A 22 1.77 -51.59 -4.80
N VAL A 23 1.13 -51.92 -5.93
CA VAL A 23 -0.14 -52.65 -6.08
C VAL A 23 -1.43 -51.83 -5.92
N ALA A 24 -1.77 -51.11 -7.00
CA ALA A 24 -3.14 -51.09 -7.50
C ALA A 24 -3.30 -52.30 -8.42
N CYS A 25 -3.97 -53.35 -7.93
CA CYS A 25 -4.30 -54.54 -8.71
C CYS A 25 -5.76 -54.92 -8.47
N GLY A 26 -6.49 -55.10 -9.57
CA GLY A 26 -7.50 -56.13 -9.68
C GLY A 26 -8.95 -55.70 -9.52
N GLY A 27 -9.63 -55.49 -10.65
CA GLY A 27 -11.08 -55.39 -10.74
C GLY A 27 -11.53 -55.33 -12.20
N GLU A 28 -11.26 -56.38 -12.97
CA GLU A 28 -11.83 -56.57 -14.31
C GLU A 28 -13.30 -57.00 -14.14
N GLU A 29 -14.23 -56.12 -14.50
CA GLU A 29 -15.67 -56.40 -14.53
C GLU A 29 -16.11 -56.65 -15.98
N PRO A 30 -16.84 -57.75 -16.26
CA PRO A 30 -17.13 -58.16 -17.62
C PRO A 30 -18.14 -57.22 -18.28
N ALA A 31 -17.87 -56.92 -19.56
CA ALA A 31 -18.75 -56.16 -20.43
C ALA A 31 -20.17 -56.74 -20.45
N PRO A 32 -21.23 -55.91 -20.30
CA PRO A 32 -22.58 -56.37 -20.57
C PRO A 32 -22.78 -56.50 -22.08
N THR A 33 -23.04 -57.75 -22.47
CA THR A 33 -23.59 -58.18 -23.76
C THR A 33 -24.73 -57.26 -24.21
N ALA A 34 -24.62 -56.76 -25.44
CA ALA A 34 -25.68 -56.03 -26.12
C ALA A 34 -26.96 -56.86 -26.18
N VAL A 35 -28.02 -56.35 -25.57
CA VAL A 35 -29.41 -56.79 -25.77
C VAL A 35 -29.93 -56.05 -27.00
N PRO A 36 -30.63 -56.70 -27.95
CA PRO A 36 -31.23 -56.00 -29.07
C PRO A 36 -32.30 -55.04 -28.58
N GLU A 37 -32.09 -53.76 -28.87
CA GLU A 37 -33.03 -52.66 -28.67
C GLU A 37 -34.25 -52.88 -29.58
N VAL A 38 -35.37 -53.26 -28.96
CA VAL A 38 -36.67 -53.24 -29.61
C VAL A 38 -37.11 -51.78 -29.68
N ALA A 39 -37.19 -51.26 -30.90
CA ALA A 39 -37.75 -49.94 -31.18
C ALA A 39 -39.23 -49.90 -30.76
N GLU A 40 -39.51 -49.28 -29.60
CA GLU A 40 -40.87 -48.85 -29.28
C GLU A 40 -41.18 -47.54 -30.00
N GLN A 41 -42.18 -47.63 -30.86
CA GLN A 41 -42.78 -46.53 -31.61
C GLN A 41 -43.42 -45.51 -30.65
N PRO A 42 -43.16 -44.20 -30.79
CA PRO A 42 -43.76 -43.20 -29.91
C PRO A 42 -45.28 -43.14 -30.14
N THR A 43 -46.05 -43.36 -29.07
CA THR A 43 -47.49 -43.10 -29.05
C THR A 43 -47.70 -41.60 -28.82
N GLU A 44 -48.14 -40.88 -29.86
CA GLU A 44 -48.55 -39.47 -29.74
C GLU A 44 -49.74 -39.34 -28.78
N THR A 45 -49.46 -38.86 -27.57
CA THR A 45 -50.50 -38.33 -26.68
C THR A 45 -50.65 -36.85 -27.00
N ALA A 46 -51.78 -36.47 -27.60
CA ALA A 46 -52.11 -35.08 -27.90
C ALA A 46 -52.25 -34.28 -26.59
N VAL A 47 -51.36 -33.31 -26.40
CA VAL A 47 -51.42 -32.35 -25.29
C VAL A 47 -52.39 -31.23 -25.68
N PRO A 48 -53.39 -30.87 -24.86
CA PRO A 48 -54.30 -29.77 -25.18
C PRO A 48 -53.55 -28.43 -25.22
N PRO A 49 -53.98 -27.46 -26.06
CA PRO A 49 -53.32 -26.16 -26.17
C PRO A 49 -53.42 -25.40 -24.85
N THR A 50 -52.27 -24.92 -24.36
CA THR A 50 -52.18 -24.02 -23.22
C THR A 50 -52.66 -22.64 -23.63
N GLU A 51 -53.66 -22.10 -22.92
CA GLU A 51 -54.17 -20.75 -23.11
C GLU A 51 -53.04 -19.71 -23.03
N THR A 52 -52.94 -18.87 -24.06
CA THR A 52 -51.94 -17.80 -24.14
C THR A 52 -52.34 -16.67 -23.20
N PRO A 53 -51.46 -16.19 -22.29
CA PRO A 53 -51.81 -15.11 -21.39
C PRO A 53 -52.09 -13.82 -22.17
N VAL A 54 -53.22 -13.18 -21.87
CA VAL A 54 -53.60 -11.87 -22.43
C VAL A 54 -52.64 -10.81 -21.86
N PRO A 55 -52.12 -9.89 -22.69
CA PRO A 55 -51.21 -8.85 -22.21
C PRO A 55 -51.88 -7.97 -21.15
N THR A 56 -51.22 -7.82 -20.01
CA THR A 56 -51.64 -6.92 -18.94
C THR A 56 -51.24 -5.49 -19.29
N GLU A 57 -52.19 -4.56 -19.21
CA GLU A 57 -51.99 -3.14 -19.46
C GLU A 57 -50.82 -2.57 -18.63
N THR A 58 -49.90 -1.89 -19.31
CA THR A 58 -48.75 -1.25 -18.68
C THR A 58 -49.20 0.03 -17.98
N PRO A 59 -48.87 0.25 -16.70
CA PRO A 59 -49.27 1.47 -16.01
C PRO A 59 -48.64 2.70 -16.67
N VAL A 60 -49.46 3.73 -16.87
CA VAL A 60 -49.03 5.04 -17.41
C VAL A 60 -48.13 5.72 -16.37
N PRO A 61 -46.99 6.32 -16.77
CA PRO A 61 -46.11 7.03 -15.85
C PRO A 61 -46.87 8.18 -15.17
N THR A 62 -46.71 8.28 -13.85
CA THR A 62 -47.26 9.37 -13.03
C THR A 62 -46.29 10.54 -13.01
N ASP A 63 -46.84 11.75 -13.03
CA ASP A 63 -46.05 12.98 -13.05
C ASP A 63 -45.12 13.06 -11.83
N THR A 64 -43.83 13.26 -12.12
CA THR A 64 -42.79 13.43 -11.11
C THR A 64 -42.98 14.79 -10.44
N PRO A 65 -43.00 14.88 -9.09
CA PRO A 65 -43.15 16.16 -8.40
C PRO A 65 -42.00 17.10 -8.77
N THR A 66 -42.34 18.34 -9.12
CA THR A 66 -41.38 19.40 -9.41
C THR A 66 -40.60 19.74 -8.14
N PRO A 67 -39.25 19.85 -8.18
CA PRO A 67 -38.46 20.18 -7.01
C PRO A 67 -38.84 21.56 -6.47
N THR A 68 -39.18 21.63 -5.19
CA THR A 68 -39.41 22.88 -4.46
C THR A 68 -38.08 23.58 -4.27
N GLU A 69 -37.96 24.82 -4.75
CA GLU A 69 -36.74 25.61 -4.54
C GLU A 69 -36.51 25.87 -3.05
N ILE A 70 -35.31 25.50 -2.58
CA ILE A 70 -34.85 25.75 -1.22
C ILE A 70 -34.34 27.21 -1.19
N PRO A 71 -34.76 28.04 -0.22
CA PRO A 71 -34.29 29.41 -0.13
C PRO A 71 -32.77 29.45 0.05
N THR A 72 -32.10 30.19 -0.83
CA THR A 72 -30.67 30.41 -0.78
C THR A 72 -30.33 31.34 0.38
N GLU A 73 -29.51 30.86 1.33
CA GLU A 73 -28.97 31.68 2.42
C GLU A 73 -28.15 32.83 1.83
N THR A 74 -28.57 34.06 2.10
CA THR A 74 -27.84 35.27 1.70
C THR A 74 -26.50 35.34 2.45
N PRO A 75 -25.36 35.56 1.80
CA PRO A 75 -24.07 35.57 2.48
C PRO A 75 -24.00 36.73 3.50
N THR A 76 -23.86 36.37 4.77
CA THR A 76 -23.63 37.32 5.86
C THR A 76 -22.22 37.89 5.75
N ASN A 77 -22.08 39.22 5.75
CA ASN A 77 -20.79 39.90 5.64
C ASN A 77 -19.80 39.41 6.72
N THR A 78 -18.73 38.76 6.28
CA THR A 78 -17.59 38.36 7.12
C THR A 78 -16.92 39.62 7.68
N PRO A 79 -16.60 39.68 8.99
CA PRO A 79 -15.88 40.80 9.55
C PRO A 79 -14.49 40.93 8.89
N THR A 80 -14.17 42.12 8.40
CA THR A 80 -12.84 42.46 7.89
C THR A 80 -11.78 42.35 8.99
N SER A 81 -10.74 41.56 8.74
CA SER A 81 -9.58 41.42 9.62
C SER A 81 -8.94 42.77 9.94
N THR A 82 -8.97 43.16 11.20
CA THR A 82 -8.21 44.31 11.71
C THR A 82 -6.73 43.95 11.69
N ASN A 83 -5.92 44.71 10.96
CA ASN A 83 -4.47 44.56 10.95
C ASN A 83 -3.91 44.87 12.35
N THR A 84 -3.47 43.83 13.06
CA THR A 84 -2.68 43.96 14.28
C THR A 84 -1.26 44.38 13.87
N PRO A 85 -0.67 45.41 14.49
CA PRO A 85 0.69 45.85 14.13
C PRO A 85 1.70 44.73 14.39
N THR A 86 2.49 44.41 13.37
CA THR A 86 3.63 43.49 13.44
C THR A 86 4.67 44.05 14.42
N PRO A 87 5.13 43.28 15.42
CA PRO A 87 6.23 43.72 16.28
C PRO A 87 7.50 43.90 15.46
N GLU A 88 8.20 45.00 15.69
CA GLU A 88 9.50 45.33 15.07
C GLU A 88 10.55 44.25 15.44
N PRO A 89 11.41 43.81 14.49
CA PRO A 89 12.38 42.76 14.76
C PRO A 89 13.37 43.22 15.83
N THR A 90 13.44 42.45 16.92
CA THR A 90 14.45 42.64 17.97
C THR A 90 15.80 42.13 17.45
N GLU A 91 16.79 43.03 17.36
CA GLU A 91 18.18 42.70 17.03
C GLU A 91 18.68 41.54 17.92
N THR A 92 19.01 40.42 17.29
CA THR A 92 19.54 39.24 17.98
C THR A 92 21.05 39.44 18.19
N PRO A 93 21.60 39.25 19.39
CA PRO A 93 23.03 39.46 19.63
C PRO A 93 23.85 38.50 18.76
N THR A 94 24.76 39.06 17.96
CA THR A 94 25.73 38.29 17.17
C THR A 94 26.71 37.60 18.13
N GLU A 95 26.68 36.27 18.18
CA GLU A 95 27.66 35.52 18.95
C GLU A 95 29.05 35.66 18.33
N VAL A 96 30.03 36.00 19.17
CA VAL A 96 31.44 36.08 18.80
C VAL A 96 31.97 34.64 18.70
N PRO A 97 32.64 34.25 17.59
CA PRO A 97 33.15 32.90 17.44
C PRO A 97 34.14 32.59 18.56
N THR A 98 33.87 31.51 19.30
CA THR A 98 34.76 31.00 20.35
C THR A 98 35.79 30.08 19.69
N GLU A 99 37.07 30.34 19.95
CA GLU A 99 38.20 29.56 19.43
C GLU A 99 37.99 28.05 19.68
N THR A 100 38.06 27.26 18.61
CA THR A 100 37.94 25.80 18.65
C THR A 100 39.23 25.23 19.28
N PRO A 101 39.15 24.33 20.27
CA PRO A 101 40.36 23.74 20.85
C PRO A 101 41.12 22.91 19.80
N GLU A 102 42.44 23.11 19.77
CA GLU A 102 43.38 22.41 18.90
C GLU A 102 43.36 20.89 19.18
N PRO A 103 43.34 20.02 18.14
CA PRO A 103 43.21 18.58 18.32
C PRO A 103 44.41 18.00 19.07
N THR A 104 44.14 17.27 20.16
CA THR A 104 45.14 16.50 20.89
C THR A 104 45.50 15.22 20.14
N ASN A 105 46.81 15.01 19.94
CA ASN A 105 47.36 13.85 19.25
C ASN A 105 46.93 12.53 19.92
N THR A 106 46.23 11.68 19.16
CA THR A 106 45.94 10.29 19.53
C THR A 106 47.19 9.43 19.25
N PRO A 107 47.63 8.56 20.19
CA PRO A 107 48.82 7.73 19.97
C PRO A 107 48.59 6.64 18.92
N VAL A 108 49.64 6.44 18.09
CA VAL A 108 49.72 5.57 16.91
C VAL A 108 49.87 4.08 17.29
N PRO A 109 49.10 3.15 16.71
CA PRO A 109 49.40 1.71 16.73
C PRO A 109 50.48 1.35 15.69
N ALA A 110 51.41 0.48 16.08
CA ALA A 110 52.57 0.08 15.29
C ALA A 110 52.24 -0.82 14.07
N THR A 111 52.61 -0.29 12.90
CA THR A 111 53.26 -0.91 11.72
C THR A 111 52.85 -2.32 11.22
N ALA A 112 52.36 -2.37 9.96
CA ALA A 112 52.89 -3.24 8.92
C ALA A 112 52.61 -2.64 7.52
N VAL A 113 53.68 -2.37 6.75
CA VAL A 113 53.70 -2.00 5.32
C VAL A 113 54.05 -3.26 4.50
N PRO A 114 53.72 -3.42 3.19
CA PRO A 114 54.25 -2.61 2.06
C PRO A 114 53.14 -2.13 1.08
N ALA A 115 53.12 -0.88 0.57
CA ALA A 115 53.83 -0.33 -0.62
C ALA A 115 53.36 -1.01 -1.94
N THR A 116 52.90 -0.35 -3.03
CA THR A 116 53.23 0.96 -3.65
C THR A 116 52.23 1.36 -4.78
N ASN A 117 52.09 2.69 -4.99
CA ASN A 117 51.83 3.47 -6.23
C ASN A 117 50.47 3.28 -6.96
N ASP A 118 49.83 4.25 -7.62
CA ASP A 118 50.24 5.51 -8.25
C ASP A 118 49.00 6.42 -8.51
N SER A 119 49.25 7.74 -8.50
CA SER A 119 48.57 8.95 -9.05
C SER A 119 47.34 8.78 -9.96
N GLY A 120 46.31 9.62 -10.04
CA GLY A 120 46.07 11.08 -9.90
C GLY A 120 44.81 11.34 -10.77
N ASP A 121 43.88 12.24 -10.49
CA ASP A 121 43.91 13.64 -10.92
C ASP A 121 42.50 14.28 -10.73
N ASP A 122 42.51 15.61 -10.76
CA ASP A 122 41.55 16.65 -10.38
C ASP A 122 40.14 16.70 -11.04
N GLY A 123 39.17 17.24 -10.27
CA GLY A 123 38.64 18.61 -10.49
C GLY A 123 37.40 18.87 -11.37
N GLY A 124 36.49 19.71 -10.85
CA GLY A 124 35.55 20.58 -11.61
C GLY A 124 34.08 20.11 -11.59
N SER A 125 33.13 20.77 -10.91
CA SER A 125 32.53 22.12 -11.05
C SER A 125 31.28 22.17 -11.94
N SER A 126 30.17 22.54 -11.28
CA SER A 126 29.10 23.50 -11.65
C SER A 126 28.12 23.27 -12.81
N ASP A 127 26.93 23.87 -12.56
CA ASP A 127 25.90 24.38 -13.49
C ASP A 127 24.78 23.41 -13.90
N ASP A 128 23.53 23.78 -14.17
CA ASP A 128 22.68 24.99 -14.01
C ASP A 128 21.42 24.69 -14.85
N SER A 129 20.24 25.17 -14.42
CA SER A 129 18.97 25.32 -15.18
C SER A 129 18.32 24.06 -15.80
N GLY A 130 17.01 23.94 -16.01
CA GLY A 130 15.88 24.83 -15.92
C GLY A 130 14.73 24.23 -16.75
N ASP A 131 13.52 24.30 -16.21
CA ASP A 131 12.23 24.57 -16.87
C ASP A 131 11.76 23.81 -18.14
N ALA A 132 10.54 23.26 -18.06
CA ALA A 132 9.63 23.12 -19.21
C ALA A 132 8.18 22.90 -18.73
N ASP A 133 7.38 23.96 -18.85
CA ASP A 133 5.91 23.95 -18.93
C ASP A 133 5.37 23.04 -20.07
N ALA A 134 4.19 22.44 -19.87
CA ALA A 134 3.26 22.11 -20.95
C ALA A 134 1.79 21.98 -20.45
N ASP A 135 0.91 22.65 -21.20
CA ASP A 135 -0.52 22.89 -20.99
C ASP A 135 -1.46 21.66 -21.01
N GLY A 136 -2.47 21.70 -20.12
CA GLY A 136 -3.92 21.68 -20.41
C GLY A 136 -4.55 20.63 -21.33
N ASP A 137 -5.37 19.74 -20.75
CA ASP A 137 -6.61 19.22 -21.34
C ASP A 137 -7.59 18.82 -20.22
N GLU A 138 -8.83 19.30 -20.28
CA GLU A 138 -9.89 19.07 -19.27
C GLU A 138 -10.69 17.80 -19.61
N GLY A 139 -10.84 16.89 -18.65
CA GLY A 139 -11.70 15.71 -18.81
C GLY A 139 -11.89 14.89 -17.54
N ASP A 140 -12.79 15.34 -16.66
CA ASP A 140 -13.64 14.55 -15.75
C ASP A 140 -12.98 13.30 -15.09
N SER A 141 -12.13 13.51 -14.08
CA SER A 141 -11.69 12.45 -13.15
C SER A 141 -11.18 12.99 -11.79
N ASP A 142 -12.00 13.79 -11.11
CA ASP A 142 -11.63 14.58 -9.91
C ASP A 142 -11.02 13.82 -8.70
N ALA A 143 -11.02 12.48 -8.68
CA ALA A 143 -10.37 11.69 -7.63
C ALA A 143 -9.01 11.08 -8.03
N VAL A 144 -8.76 10.89 -9.32
CA VAL A 144 -7.55 10.19 -9.82
C VAL A 144 -6.47 11.19 -10.20
N GLU A 145 -6.85 12.40 -10.63
CA GLU A 145 -5.92 13.43 -11.12
C GLU A 145 -5.14 14.12 -9.99
N MET A 146 -5.78 14.39 -8.85
CA MET A 146 -5.08 14.88 -7.64
C MET A 146 -4.05 13.86 -7.10
N ILE A 147 -4.24 12.56 -7.38
CA ILE A 147 -3.32 11.49 -7.00
C ILE A 147 -2.15 11.41 -7.98
N THR A 148 -2.36 11.69 -9.28
CA THR A 148 -1.31 11.62 -10.31
C THR A 148 -0.37 12.83 -10.30
N VAL A 149 -0.85 14.03 -9.95
CA VAL A 149 0.01 15.24 -9.92
C VAL A 149 0.98 15.24 -8.72
N TYR A 150 0.61 14.64 -7.59
CA TYR A 150 1.50 14.51 -6.41
C TYR A 150 2.58 13.44 -6.58
N TYR A 151 2.50 12.65 -7.64
CA TYR A 151 3.27 11.43 -7.91
C TYR A 151 4.61 11.65 -8.62
N ILE A 152 4.93 12.90 -8.97
CA ILE A 152 6.22 13.26 -9.62
C ILE A 152 7.35 13.39 -8.58
N SER A 153 7.02 13.40 -7.28
CA SER A 153 8.04 13.28 -6.23
C SER A 153 8.45 11.82 -6.13
N ASN A 154 9.64 11.50 -6.61
CA ASN A 154 10.23 10.17 -6.44
C ASN A 154 10.16 9.79 -4.95
N PRO A 155 9.57 8.65 -4.54
CA PRO A 155 9.53 8.22 -3.14
C PRO A 155 10.89 8.28 -2.45
N ASN A 156 11.94 8.11 -3.25
CA ASN A 156 13.33 8.20 -2.83
C ASN A 156 13.72 9.55 -2.21
N ASP A 157 13.08 10.64 -2.63
CA ASP A 157 13.37 12.00 -2.15
C ASP A 157 12.69 12.30 -0.81
N ILE A 158 11.58 11.61 -0.49
CA ILE A 158 10.76 11.86 0.71
C ILE A 158 10.99 10.79 1.79
N LEU A 159 11.13 9.53 1.37
CA LEU A 159 11.05 8.33 2.21
C LEU A 159 12.30 7.44 2.13
N GLY A 160 13.22 7.72 1.20
CA GLY A 160 14.46 6.96 0.98
C GLY A 160 14.34 5.87 -0.09
N VAL A 161 15.46 5.20 -0.38
CA VAL A 161 15.54 4.19 -1.46
C VAL A 161 14.91 2.88 -1.02
N PHE A 162 13.91 2.42 -1.77
CA PHE A 162 13.27 1.12 -1.55
C PHE A 162 13.78 0.07 -2.55
N PRO A 163 13.88 -1.21 -2.13
CA PRO A 163 14.29 -2.28 -3.02
C PRO A 163 13.25 -2.53 -4.11
N GLU A 164 13.73 -2.66 -5.36
CA GLU A 164 12.95 -3.16 -6.49
C GLU A 164 13.31 -4.62 -6.76
N LEU A 165 12.34 -5.53 -6.68
CA LEU A 165 12.52 -6.98 -6.80
C LEU A 165 11.69 -7.55 -7.96
N PRO A 166 12.03 -8.73 -8.51
CA PRO A 166 11.14 -9.44 -9.41
C PRO A 166 9.77 -9.68 -8.76
N PHE A 167 8.70 -9.61 -9.55
CA PHE A 167 7.34 -9.80 -9.06
C PHE A 167 7.16 -11.06 -8.20
N ASP A 168 6.65 -10.85 -6.98
CA ASP A 168 6.25 -11.89 -6.04
C ASP A 168 4.86 -11.59 -5.50
N ALA A 169 3.86 -12.33 -5.99
CA ALA A 169 2.47 -12.19 -5.55
C ALA A 169 2.30 -12.42 -4.04
N ALA A 170 3.08 -13.33 -3.43
CA ALA A 170 2.97 -13.60 -1.99
C ALA A 170 3.51 -12.43 -1.17
N GLY A 171 4.66 -11.88 -1.57
CA GLY A 171 5.25 -10.68 -1.00
C GLY A 171 4.34 -9.46 -1.12
N LEU A 172 3.80 -9.19 -2.32
CA LEU A 172 2.87 -8.08 -2.54
C LEU A 172 1.65 -8.18 -1.63
N LYS A 173 1.01 -9.36 -1.57
CA LYS A 173 -0.11 -9.63 -0.65
C LYS A 173 0.27 -9.38 0.80
N ALA A 174 1.42 -9.89 1.24
CA ALA A 174 1.88 -9.72 2.62
C ALA A 174 2.08 -8.24 2.95
N ASN A 175 2.73 -7.48 2.07
CA ASN A 175 2.97 -6.05 2.26
C ASN A 175 1.67 -5.24 2.27
N MET A 176 0.73 -5.51 1.36
CA MET A 176 -0.58 -4.84 1.36
C MET A 176 -1.35 -5.12 2.66
N ASN A 177 -1.38 -6.37 3.14
CA ASN A 177 -2.02 -6.70 4.41
C ASN A 177 -1.33 -5.99 5.59
N ASN A 178 0.01 -5.94 5.60
CA ASN A 178 0.77 -5.24 6.64
C ASN A 178 0.43 -3.74 6.68
N ILE A 179 0.34 -3.09 5.52
CA ILE A 179 -0.06 -1.67 5.45
C ILE A 179 -1.49 -1.51 5.98
N TYR A 180 -2.43 -2.32 5.49
CA TYR A 180 -3.83 -2.26 5.93
C TYR A 180 -3.97 -2.40 7.45
N TYR A 181 -3.38 -3.43 8.05
CA TYR A 181 -3.48 -3.64 9.50
C TYR A 181 -2.77 -2.55 10.29
N SER A 182 -1.64 -2.04 9.79
CA SER A 182 -0.91 -0.94 10.44
C SER A 182 -1.71 0.35 10.42
N LEU A 183 -2.37 0.67 9.30
CA LEU A 183 -3.30 1.80 9.20
C LEU A 183 -4.45 1.68 10.21
N GLN A 184 -5.03 0.48 10.35
CA GLN A 184 -6.08 0.23 11.35
C GLN A 184 -5.54 0.41 12.79
N THR A 185 -4.32 -0.03 13.07
CA THR A 185 -3.66 0.19 14.37
C THR A 185 -3.43 1.69 14.62
N MET A 186 -2.93 2.42 13.64
CA MET A 186 -2.74 3.88 13.72
C MET A 186 -4.07 4.59 13.97
N ARG A 187 -5.14 4.19 13.27
CA ARG A 187 -6.46 4.78 13.45
C ARG A 187 -7.00 4.60 14.87
N GLY A 188 -6.76 3.42 15.46
CA GLY A 188 -7.20 3.08 16.81
C GLY A 188 -6.40 3.75 17.92
N SER A 189 -5.13 4.12 17.68
CA SER A 189 -4.29 4.77 18.69
C SER A 189 -4.32 6.30 18.63
N ILE A 190 -4.68 6.90 17.48
CA ILE A 190 -4.49 8.34 17.29
C ILE A 190 -5.35 9.24 18.21
N ASP A 191 -6.52 8.76 18.67
CA ASP A 191 -7.33 9.51 19.64
C ASP A 191 -6.63 9.61 21.00
N GLY A 192 -5.96 8.53 21.44
CA GLY A 192 -5.16 8.54 22.66
C GLY A 192 -3.88 9.37 22.49
N ALA A 193 -3.24 9.29 21.33
CA ALA A 193 -2.08 10.11 21.01
C ALA A 193 -2.41 11.62 21.03
N LYS A 194 -3.60 12.00 20.53
CA LYS A 194 -4.12 13.37 20.64
C LYS A 194 -4.35 13.79 22.09
N ALA A 195 -4.81 12.87 22.94
CA ALA A 195 -5.00 13.10 24.36
C ALA A 195 -3.68 13.14 25.17
N GLY A 196 -2.53 12.93 24.53
CA GLY A 196 -1.21 12.89 25.17
C GLY A 196 -0.89 11.57 25.88
N ASP A 197 -1.56 10.47 25.50
CA ASP A 197 -1.22 9.14 26.00
C ASP A 197 0.02 8.57 25.28
N GLN A 198 1.10 8.38 26.05
CA GLN A 198 2.37 7.88 25.52
C GLN A 198 2.23 6.48 24.91
N ALA A 199 1.43 5.57 25.52
CA ALA A 199 1.28 4.21 25.00
C ALA A 199 0.60 4.20 23.63
N SER A 200 -0.38 5.09 23.44
CA SER A 200 -1.00 5.34 22.14
C SER A 200 -0.02 5.91 21.12
N CYS A 201 0.85 6.84 21.51
CA CYS A 201 1.90 7.34 20.64
C CYS A 201 2.92 6.25 20.25
N ASP A 202 3.37 5.43 21.20
CA ASP A 202 4.27 4.31 20.92
C ASP A 202 3.62 3.30 19.95
N THR A 203 2.33 3.04 20.12
CA THR A 203 1.53 2.18 19.23
C THR A 203 1.43 2.78 17.82
N TYR A 204 1.17 4.09 17.73
CA TYR A 204 1.12 4.81 16.45
C TYR A 204 2.46 4.76 15.72
N VAL A 205 3.55 5.06 16.42
CA VAL A 205 4.93 5.04 15.90
C VAL A 205 5.32 3.64 15.43
N GLY A 206 5.00 2.61 16.21
CA GLY A 206 5.26 1.22 15.83
C GLY A 206 4.53 0.82 14.54
N ALA A 207 3.26 1.17 14.43
CA ALA A 207 2.46 0.88 13.24
C ALA A 207 2.94 1.66 12.00
N TYR A 208 3.30 2.94 12.15
CA TYR A 208 3.93 3.73 11.08
C TYR A 208 5.21 3.06 10.56
N ASN A 209 6.08 2.59 11.47
CA ASN A 209 7.32 1.90 11.07
C ASN A 209 7.04 0.56 10.37
N ASN A 210 5.98 -0.17 10.73
CA ASN A 210 5.59 -1.39 10.02
C ASN A 210 5.17 -1.10 8.57
N ILE A 211 4.49 0.02 8.33
CA ILE A 211 4.21 0.49 6.96
C ILE A 211 5.54 0.73 6.25
N LEU A 212 6.45 1.49 6.84
CA LEU A 212 7.76 1.79 6.26
C LEU A 212 8.54 0.52 5.86
N TYR A 213 8.54 -0.50 6.73
CA TYR A 213 9.21 -1.78 6.45
C TYR A 213 8.50 -2.65 5.41
N SER A 214 7.26 -2.32 5.04
CA SER A 214 6.53 -3.00 3.98
C SER A 214 6.95 -2.52 2.59
N GLY A 215 7.79 -1.48 2.48
CA GLY A 215 8.22 -0.88 1.21
C GLY A 215 9.13 -1.77 0.38
N VAL A 216 8.52 -2.63 -0.44
CA VAL A 216 9.19 -3.42 -1.49
C VAL A 216 8.43 -3.22 -2.78
N PHE A 217 9.10 -2.81 -3.85
CA PHE A 217 8.48 -2.57 -5.14
C PHE A 217 8.84 -3.65 -6.15
N TYR A 218 7.95 -3.88 -7.11
CA TYR A 218 8.05 -5.02 -8.00
C TYR A 218 8.21 -4.60 -9.45
N LYS A 219 9.19 -5.19 -10.12
CA LYS A 219 9.35 -5.12 -11.58
C LYS A 219 8.78 -6.36 -12.25
N ASP A 220 8.51 -6.25 -13.55
CA ASP A 220 7.97 -7.34 -14.37
C ASP A 220 6.59 -7.83 -13.86
N VAL A 221 5.75 -6.91 -13.39
CA VAL A 221 4.41 -7.21 -12.84
C VAL A 221 3.50 -7.80 -13.94
N PRO A 222 2.93 -9.00 -13.76
CA PRO A 222 1.99 -9.59 -14.71
C PRO A 222 0.75 -8.71 -14.90
N GLY A 223 0.20 -8.71 -16.12
CA GLY A 223 -0.90 -7.79 -16.48
C GLY A 223 -2.14 -7.88 -15.58
N ASP A 224 -2.45 -9.06 -15.04
CA ASP A 224 -3.55 -9.23 -14.10
C ASP A 224 -3.26 -8.62 -12.72
N TRP A 225 -2.02 -8.32 -12.37
CA TRP A 225 -1.59 -7.75 -11.08
C TRP A 225 -1.23 -6.26 -11.13
N VAL A 226 -1.16 -5.65 -12.32
CA VAL A 226 -0.72 -4.24 -12.49
C VAL A 226 -1.56 -3.27 -11.65
N ASP A 227 -2.88 -3.40 -11.66
CA ASP A 227 -3.76 -2.50 -10.89
C ASP A 227 -3.59 -2.68 -9.37
N ILE A 228 -3.35 -3.93 -8.93
CA ILE A 228 -3.13 -4.25 -7.52
C ILE A 228 -1.81 -3.63 -7.04
N ASP A 229 -0.76 -3.78 -7.84
CA ASP A 229 0.57 -3.22 -7.56
C ASP A 229 0.54 -1.68 -7.54
N ALA A 230 -0.17 -1.05 -8.49
CA ALA A 230 -0.35 0.40 -8.51
C ALA A 230 -1.07 0.92 -7.25
N VAL A 231 -2.15 0.26 -6.83
CA VAL A 231 -2.88 0.61 -5.59
C VAL A 231 -2.00 0.42 -4.35
N TYR A 232 -1.23 -0.66 -4.30
CA TYR A 232 -0.25 -0.89 -3.23
C TYR A 232 0.78 0.24 -3.15
N PHE A 233 1.38 0.60 -4.27
CA PHE A 233 2.37 1.68 -4.37
C PHE A 233 1.77 3.02 -3.89
N ILE A 234 0.59 3.41 -4.38
CA ILE A 234 -0.16 4.60 -3.93
C ILE A 234 -0.44 4.58 -2.46
N SER A 235 -0.93 3.47 -1.95
CA SER A 235 -1.27 3.35 -0.55
C SER A 235 -0.05 3.47 0.35
N PHE A 236 1.07 2.86 -0.03
CA PHE A 236 2.32 2.93 0.73
C PHE A 236 2.81 4.38 0.88
N ILE A 237 2.91 5.11 -0.23
CA ILE A 237 3.39 6.50 -0.23
C ILE A 237 2.47 7.41 0.56
N PHE A 238 1.16 7.34 0.27
CA PHE A 238 0.18 8.23 0.88
C PHE A 238 0.06 8.00 2.40
N SER A 239 0.15 6.73 2.82
CA SER A 239 0.18 6.37 4.23
C SER A 239 1.33 7.04 4.94
N LEU A 240 2.54 7.00 4.40
CA LEU A 240 3.72 7.54 5.08
C LEU A 240 3.75 9.06 5.04
N ASP A 241 3.58 9.66 3.86
CA ASP A 241 3.75 11.11 3.67
C ASP A 241 2.83 11.93 4.58
N ARG A 242 1.53 11.63 4.57
CA ARG A 242 0.54 12.46 5.29
C ARG A 242 0.33 12.08 6.75
N THR A 243 0.81 10.92 7.19
CA THR A 243 0.78 10.55 8.62
C THR A 243 2.09 10.86 9.34
N ARG A 244 3.17 11.15 8.60
CA ARG A 244 4.47 11.52 9.16
C ARG A 244 4.41 12.69 10.15
N PRO A 245 3.62 13.76 9.95
CA PRO A 245 3.55 14.83 10.95
C PRO A 245 3.06 14.34 12.31
N ALA A 246 2.00 13.53 12.37
CA ALA A 246 1.51 12.94 13.62
C ALA A 246 2.53 11.96 14.24
N TYR A 247 3.25 11.19 13.41
CA TYR A 247 4.38 10.37 13.86
C TYR A 247 5.44 11.25 14.55
N LEU A 248 5.85 12.36 13.93
CA LEU A 248 6.86 13.26 14.48
C LEU A 248 6.36 13.94 15.77
N SER A 249 5.08 14.31 15.86
CA SER A 249 4.47 14.82 17.09
C SER A 249 4.54 13.79 18.22
N CYS A 250 4.27 12.51 17.93
CA CYS A 250 4.43 11.45 18.92
C CYS A 250 5.89 11.26 19.38
N VAL A 251 6.85 11.27 18.45
CA VAL A 251 8.28 11.10 18.77
C VAL A 251 8.84 12.27 19.57
N ASN A 252 8.47 13.51 19.21
CA ASN A 252 9.11 14.71 19.77
C ASN A 252 8.38 15.26 21.00
N SER A 253 7.05 15.22 21.01
CA SER A 253 6.23 15.82 22.08
C SER A 253 5.37 14.84 22.85
N GLY A 254 5.28 13.57 22.44
CA GLY A 254 4.42 12.57 23.10
C GLY A 254 2.91 12.82 22.95
N ALA A 255 2.53 13.79 22.11
CA ALA A 255 1.15 14.17 21.85
C ALA A 255 0.99 14.71 20.43
N VAL A 256 -0.16 14.46 19.82
CA VAL A 256 -0.52 14.93 18.47
C VAL A 256 -1.45 16.14 18.57
N ASP A 257 -1.11 17.25 17.92
CA ASP A 257 -1.97 18.43 17.87
C ASP A 257 -3.18 18.26 16.94
N ASP A 258 -4.13 19.20 17.01
CA ASP A 258 -5.40 19.13 16.27
C ASP A 258 -5.22 19.06 14.75
N PHE A 259 -4.24 19.78 14.20
CA PHE A 259 -3.99 19.81 12.77
C PHE A 259 -3.43 18.47 12.29
N ASN A 260 -2.37 17.99 12.95
CA ASN A 260 -1.73 16.73 12.62
C ASN A 260 -2.67 15.53 12.85
N TYR A 261 -3.54 15.61 13.86
CA TYR A 261 -4.60 14.63 14.08
C TYR A 261 -5.58 14.58 12.90
N GLY A 262 -6.11 15.72 12.48
CA GLY A 262 -7.09 15.79 11.41
C GLY A 262 -6.54 15.26 10.08
N LEU A 263 -5.32 15.66 9.74
CA LEU A 263 -4.63 15.20 8.54
C LEU A 263 -4.41 13.67 8.56
N ALA A 264 -3.93 13.14 9.68
CA ALA A 264 -3.66 11.72 9.81
C ALA A 264 -4.95 10.88 9.78
N VAL A 265 -6.01 11.28 10.49
CA VAL A 265 -7.31 10.56 10.47
C VAL A 265 -7.89 10.53 9.06
N GLN A 266 -7.94 11.68 8.39
CA GLN A 266 -8.46 11.77 7.03
C GLN A 266 -7.66 10.87 6.07
N THR A 267 -6.34 10.94 6.14
CA THR A 267 -5.45 10.14 5.29
C THR A 267 -5.66 8.65 5.54
N ILE A 268 -5.67 8.21 6.81
CA ILE A 268 -5.82 6.80 7.14
C ILE A 268 -7.16 6.26 6.61
N ASP A 269 -8.26 6.97 6.86
CA ASP A 269 -9.60 6.53 6.43
C ASP A 269 -9.70 6.49 4.89
N GLN A 270 -9.11 7.48 4.19
CA GLN A 270 -9.05 7.51 2.73
C GLN A 270 -8.22 6.37 2.15
N THR A 271 -7.01 6.14 2.67
CA THR A 271 -6.13 5.07 2.18
C THR A 271 -6.78 3.71 2.38
N VAL A 272 -7.33 3.45 3.57
CA VAL A 272 -8.03 2.18 3.87
C VAL A 272 -9.17 1.97 2.88
N SER A 273 -10.00 2.99 2.63
CA SER A 273 -11.10 2.91 1.67
C SER A 273 -10.62 2.62 0.25
N PHE A 274 -9.58 3.31 -0.20
CA PHE A 274 -8.99 3.16 -1.52
C PHE A 274 -8.33 1.79 -1.73
N MET A 275 -7.58 1.28 -0.75
CA MET A 275 -6.81 0.03 -0.91
C MET A 275 -7.64 -1.24 -0.78
N THR A 276 -8.77 -1.18 -0.06
CA THR A 276 -9.54 -2.37 0.34
C THR A 276 -9.98 -3.23 -0.86
N PRO A 277 -10.50 -2.66 -1.98
CA PRO A 277 -10.87 -3.46 -3.15
C PRO A 277 -9.70 -4.25 -3.74
N ALA A 278 -8.55 -3.59 -3.93
CA ALA A 278 -7.34 -4.22 -4.48
C ALA A 278 -6.77 -5.26 -3.52
N LEU A 279 -6.78 -4.99 -2.21
CA LEU A 279 -6.36 -5.96 -1.19
C LEU A 279 -7.23 -7.22 -1.21
N ASN A 280 -8.56 -7.06 -1.29
CA ASN A 280 -9.48 -8.20 -1.40
C ASN A 280 -9.24 -8.98 -2.68
N GLN A 281 -9.02 -8.29 -3.80
CA GLN A 281 -8.68 -8.92 -5.07
C GLN A 281 -7.37 -9.72 -4.96
N ALA A 282 -6.32 -9.13 -4.38
CA ALA A 282 -5.04 -9.79 -4.14
C ALA A 282 -5.22 -11.05 -3.28
N ASN A 283 -5.90 -10.94 -2.14
CA ASN A 283 -6.12 -12.05 -1.22
C ASN A 283 -6.96 -13.20 -1.82
N SER A 284 -7.76 -12.93 -2.86
CA SER A 284 -8.56 -13.95 -3.55
C SER A 284 -7.79 -14.79 -4.58
N ARG A 285 -6.55 -14.39 -4.91
CA ARG A 285 -5.67 -15.05 -5.89
C ARG A 285 -4.59 -15.87 -5.21
#